data_AF-A0A6L8GFU1-F1
#
_entry.id   AF-A0A6L8GFU1-F1
#
_cell.length_a   1.000
_cell.length_b   1.000
_cell.length_c   1.000
_cell.angle_alpha   90.00
_cell.angle_beta   90.00
_cell.angle_gamma   90.00
#
_symmetry.space_group_name_H-M   'P 1'
#
loop_
_entity.id
_entity.type
_entity.pdbx_description
1 polymer ?
#
loop_
_entity_poly.entity_id
_entity_poly.type
_entity_poly.pdbx_seq_one_letter_code
_entity_poly.pdbx_strand_id
1 'polypeptide(L)'
;MRGFCRGLCYQSARRIDTIGTPMESVIVHYQEIALKGKNRPWFVARLVANLRAALGDLEGARVRAIMGRIEVTPGPHAAWDTVRERLGRMFGVANFSRARRVSRNIDELASAVLTDLDGREPRSFRVTARRADKAYALTSPEIEREVGGRIKAARGWRVDLGNPDLVVRIEIL
;
A
#
# COMPACT_ATOMS: atom_id res chain seq x y z
N MET A 1 -1.72 21.25 7.79
CA MET A 1 -1.17 20.09 8.53
C MET A 1 -1.50 18.81 7.77
N ARG A 2 -0.57 18.26 6.97
CA ARG A 2 -0.81 17.03 6.21
C ARG A 2 -0.56 15.85 7.14
N GLY A 3 -1.63 15.19 7.58
CA GLY A 3 -1.57 13.98 8.38
C GLY A 3 -0.83 12.90 7.62
N PHE A 4 0.45 12.71 7.95
CA PHE A 4 1.19 11.54 7.55
C PHE A 4 0.48 10.32 8.13
N CYS A 5 0.00 9.45 7.23
CA CYS A 5 -0.74 8.26 7.56
C CYS A 5 0.17 7.33 8.39
N ARG A 6 -0.05 7.22 9.70
CA ARG A 6 0.67 6.30 10.61
C ARG A 6 0.23 4.83 10.42
N GLY A 7 0.22 4.33 9.19
CA GLY A 7 -0.19 2.95 8.91
C GLY A 7 0.75 2.25 7.94
N LEU A 8 0.99 0.97 8.18
CA LEU A 8 1.62 0.10 7.19
C LEU A 8 0.58 -0.31 6.14
N CYS A 9 0.99 -0.31 4.88
CA CYS A 9 0.17 -0.76 3.77
C CYS A 9 0.76 -2.04 3.18
N TYR A 10 -0.07 -3.05 2.93
CA TYR A 10 0.33 -4.29 2.28
C TYR A 10 -0.43 -4.42 0.97
N GLN A 11 0.25 -4.85 -0.09
CA GLN A 11 -0.38 -5.18 -1.35
C GLN A 11 -0.23 -6.68 -1.62
N SER A 12 -1.33 -7.41 -1.85
CA SER A 12 -1.22 -8.79 -2.34
C SER A 12 -1.01 -8.82 -3.86
N ALA A 13 -0.19 -9.76 -4.33
CA ALA A 13 0.24 -9.86 -5.72
C ALA A 13 0.23 -11.29 -6.24
N ARG A 14 0.09 -11.43 -7.56
CA ARG A 14 0.38 -12.70 -8.26
C ARG A 14 1.89 -12.80 -8.46
N ARG A 15 2.44 -13.98 -8.14
CA ARG A 15 3.83 -14.46 -8.24
C ARG A 15 4.80 -13.50 -8.95
N ILE A 16 5.75 -12.96 -8.20
CA ILE A 16 7.05 -12.48 -8.67
C ILE A 16 8.08 -12.89 -7.61
N ASP A 17 9.13 -13.56 -8.06
CA ASP A 17 10.17 -14.17 -7.24
C ASP A 17 11.16 -13.15 -6.63
N THR A 18 11.78 -13.62 -5.53
CA THR A 18 13.12 -13.29 -4.99
C THR A 18 13.29 -12.17 -3.92
N ILE A 19 13.37 -12.65 -2.66
CA ILE A 19 14.33 -12.40 -1.55
C ILE A 19 14.96 -11.00 -1.39
N GLY A 20 14.85 -10.51 -0.14
CA GLY A 20 15.54 -9.34 0.41
C GLY A 20 14.50 -8.33 0.87
N THR A 21 14.68 -7.70 2.03
CA THR A 21 13.70 -6.75 2.58
C THR A 21 14.09 -5.29 2.25
N PRO A 22 13.68 -4.72 1.11
CA PRO A 22 13.68 -3.28 0.88
C PRO A 22 12.23 -2.74 0.73
N MET A 23 12.11 -1.43 0.59
CA MET A 23 10.86 -0.79 0.20
C MET A 23 10.48 -1.20 -1.22
N GLU A 24 9.56 -2.14 -1.36
CA GLU A 24 9.23 -2.73 -2.67
C GLU A 24 8.29 -1.85 -3.50
N SER A 25 7.36 -1.13 -2.87
CA SER A 25 6.45 -0.27 -3.61
C SER A 25 5.87 0.90 -2.81
N VAL A 26 5.25 1.80 -3.55
CA VAL A 26 4.46 2.92 -3.07
C VAL A 26 3.12 2.87 -3.80
N ILE A 27 2.03 2.84 -3.04
CA ILE A 27 0.68 2.87 -3.58
C ILE A 27 0.22 4.30 -3.62
N VAL A 28 -0.10 4.77 -4.83
CA VAL A 28 -0.57 6.12 -5.10
C VAL A 28 -2.08 6.06 -5.31
N HIS A 29 -2.80 6.80 -4.45
CA HIS A 29 -4.21 7.07 -4.60
C HIS A 29 -4.37 8.40 -5.32
N TYR A 30 -5.12 8.42 -6.42
CA TYR A 30 -5.46 9.63 -7.15
C TYR A 30 -6.87 10.10 -6.82
N GLN A 31 -7.14 11.40 -6.94
CA GLN A 31 -8.47 11.94 -6.64
C GLN A 31 -9.46 11.53 -7.75
N GLU A 32 -10.48 10.75 -7.39
CA GLU A 32 -11.52 10.28 -8.31
C GLU A 32 -12.48 11.42 -8.73
N ILE A 33 -12.48 12.53 -7.97
CA ILE A 33 -13.37 13.70 -8.16
C ILE A 33 -13.20 14.38 -9.53
N ALA A 34 -12.08 14.22 -10.22
CA ALA A 34 -11.88 14.82 -11.55
C ALA A 34 -12.46 14.00 -12.72
N LEU A 35 -13.05 12.82 -12.46
CA LEU A 35 -13.35 11.83 -13.52
C LEU A 35 -14.83 11.51 -13.61
N LYS A 36 -15.63 12.45 -14.13
CA LYS A 36 -16.95 12.11 -14.69
C LYS A 36 -16.76 11.47 -16.08
N GLY A 37 -17.28 10.26 -16.27
CA GLY A 37 -17.41 9.62 -17.59
C GLY A 37 -16.13 8.94 -18.13
N LYS A 38 -15.90 9.06 -19.45
CA LYS A 38 -14.91 8.28 -20.22
C LYS A 38 -13.44 8.75 -20.06
N ASN A 39 -13.17 9.79 -19.28
CA ASN A 39 -11.83 10.40 -19.17
C ASN A 39 -10.89 9.69 -18.18
N ARG A 40 -11.39 8.71 -17.42
CA ARG A 40 -10.58 7.99 -16.42
C ARG A 40 -9.34 7.30 -17.00
N PRO A 41 -9.43 6.50 -18.09
CA PRO A 41 -8.25 5.86 -18.67
C PRO A 41 -7.21 6.89 -19.14
N TRP A 42 -7.66 7.96 -19.80
CA TRP A 42 -6.79 9.05 -20.26
C TRP A 42 -6.07 9.74 -19.10
N PHE A 43 -6.79 10.09 -18.03
CA PHE A 43 -6.20 10.72 -16.85
C PHE A 43 -5.18 9.82 -16.17
N VAL A 44 -5.53 8.54 -15.96
CA VAL A 44 -4.61 7.58 -15.34
C VAL A 44 -3.35 7.41 -16.19
N ALA A 45 -3.48 7.31 -17.52
CA ALA A 45 -2.34 7.24 -18.42
C ALA A 45 -1.46 8.49 -18.32
N ARG A 46 -2.05 9.69 -18.29
CA ARG A 46 -1.33 10.95 -18.14
C ARG A 46 -0.62 11.05 -16.79
N LEU A 47 -1.29 10.65 -15.70
CA LEU A 47 -0.70 10.66 -14.37
C LEU A 47 0.48 9.68 -14.26
N VAL A 48 0.35 8.49 -14.84
CA VAL A 48 1.46 7.53 -14.94
C VAL A 48 2.64 8.10 -15.72
N ALA A 49 2.39 8.76 -16.86
CA ALA A 49 3.45 9.40 -17.64
C ALA A 49 4.17 10.51 -16.84
N ASN A 50 3.41 11.36 -16.14
CA ASN A 50 3.97 12.40 -15.28
C ASN A 50 4.81 11.81 -14.14
N LEU A 51 4.33 10.75 -13.49
CA LEU A 51 5.07 10.05 -12.44
C LEU A 51 6.39 9.46 -12.96
N ARG A 52 6.38 8.86 -14.16
CA ARG A 52 7.59 8.34 -14.80
C ARG A 52 8.59 9.43 -15.08
N ALA A 53 8.15 10.57 -15.60
CA ALA A 53 9.03 11.72 -15.85
C ALA A 53 9.61 12.26 -14.53
N ALA A 54 8.78 12.42 -13.50
CA ALA A 54 9.20 12.94 -12.19
C ALA A 54 10.19 12.02 -11.46
N LEU A 55 10.21 10.73 -11.78
CA LEU A 55 11.09 9.73 -11.17
C LEU A 55 12.15 9.19 -12.15
N GLY A 56 12.27 9.79 -13.34
CA GLY A 56 13.04 9.21 -14.45
C GLY A 56 14.56 9.17 -14.24
N ASP A 57 15.08 10.03 -13.39
CA ASP A 57 16.47 10.06 -12.93
C ASP A 57 16.75 9.08 -11.77
N LEU A 58 15.71 8.47 -11.19
CA LEU A 58 15.86 7.40 -10.21
C LEU A 58 16.01 6.07 -10.96
N GLU A 59 17.25 5.67 -11.21
CA GLU A 59 17.56 4.44 -11.95
C GLU A 59 16.79 3.23 -11.41
N GLY A 60 16.11 2.51 -12.30
CA GLY A 60 15.29 1.34 -11.95
C GLY A 60 13.89 1.65 -11.41
N ALA A 61 13.48 2.92 -11.32
CA ALA A 61 12.12 3.27 -10.93
C ALA A 61 11.08 2.81 -11.97
N ARG A 62 10.02 2.16 -11.51
CA ARG A 62 8.92 1.68 -12.35
C ARG A 62 7.58 2.24 -11.86
N VAL A 63 6.72 2.61 -12.80
CA VAL A 63 5.38 3.13 -12.49
C VAL A 63 4.35 2.42 -13.37
N ARG A 64 3.28 1.90 -12.77
CA ARG A 64 2.19 1.23 -13.48
C ARG A 64 0.84 1.43 -12.81
N ALA A 65 -0.22 1.49 -13.61
CA ALA A 65 -1.60 1.49 -13.10
C ALA A 65 -2.05 0.05 -12.80
N ILE A 66 -2.72 -0.16 -11.65
CA ILE A 66 -3.22 -1.46 -11.20
C ILE A 66 -4.56 -1.26 -10.50
N MET A 67 -5.63 -1.89 -11.00
CA MET A 67 -6.96 -1.97 -10.37
C MET A 67 -7.44 -0.69 -9.65
N GLY A 68 -7.32 0.47 -10.31
CA GLY A 68 -7.75 1.76 -9.75
C GLY A 68 -6.78 2.38 -8.73
N ARG A 69 -5.52 1.96 -8.76
CA ARG A 69 -4.35 2.53 -8.09
C ARG A 69 -3.23 2.74 -9.09
N ILE A 70 -2.20 3.45 -8.66
CA ILE A 70 -0.91 3.45 -9.34
C ILE A 70 0.13 2.90 -8.36
N GLU A 71 0.88 1.90 -8.81
CA GLU A 71 2.04 1.39 -8.09
C GLU A 71 3.29 2.07 -8.63
N VAL A 72 4.10 2.58 -7.70
CA VAL A 72 5.45 3.06 -7.96
C VAL A 72 6.42 2.12 -7.25
N THR A 73 7.32 1.50 -7.98
CA THR A 73 8.46 0.76 -7.44
C THR A 73 9.68 1.66 -7.56
N PRO A 74 10.21 2.21 -6.46
CA PRO A 74 11.44 2.98 -6.49
C PRO A 74 12.62 2.13 -6.98
N GLY A 75 13.64 2.78 -7.52
CA GLY A 75 14.92 2.13 -7.80
C GLY A 75 15.62 1.64 -6.54
N PRO A 76 16.55 0.67 -6.64
CA PRO A 76 17.24 0.08 -5.48
C PRO A 76 18.00 1.09 -4.63
N HIS A 77 18.48 2.19 -5.24
CA HIS A 77 19.21 3.27 -4.56
C HIS A 77 18.37 4.53 -4.34
N ALA A 78 17.08 4.50 -4.66
CA ALA A 78 16.22 5.67 -4.53
C ALA A 78 15.91 5.95 -3.06
N ALA A 79 16.40 7.09 -2.55
CA ALA A 79 16.07 7.54 -1.21
C ALA A 79 14.57 7.83 -1.09
N TRP A 80 13.95 7.31 -0.02
CA TRP A 80 12.52 7.52 0.19
C TRP A 80 12.12 8.98 0.24
N ASP A 81 12.89 9.83 0.92
CA ASP A 81 12.49 11.22 1.12
C ASP A 81 12.41 11.96 -0.22
N THR A 82 13.27 11.62 -1.18
CA THR A 82 13.21 12.09 -2.57
C THR A 82 11.93 11.62 -3.26
N VAL A 83 11.60 10.32 -3.17
CA VAL A 83 10.37 9.78 -3.76
C VAL A 83 9.13 10.44 -3.16
N ARG A 84 9.07 10.51 -1.82
CA ARG A 84 8.00 11.12 -1.04
C ARG A 84 7.77 12.57 -1.42
N GLU A 85 8.85 13.35 -1.51
CA GLU A 85 8.77 14.76 -1.87
C GLU A 85 8.19 14.94 -3.27
N ARG A 86 8.69 14.17 -4.24
CA ARG A 86 8.24 14.25 -5.64
C ARG A 86 6.77 13.84 -5.77
N LEU A 87 6.38 12.72 -5.17
CA LEU A 87 4.98 12.29 -5.12
C LEU A 87 4.08 13.33 -4.43
N GLY A 88 4.58 14.01 -3.40
CA GLY A 88 3.84 15.06 -2.68
C GLY A 88 3.59 16.34 -3.47
N ARG A 89 4.41 16.63 -4.47
CA ARG A 89 4.30 17.78 -5.39
C ARG A 89 3.45 17.48 -6.63
N MET A 90 3.14 16.21 -6.88
CA MET A 90 2.43 15.77 -8.08
C MET A 90 0.93 16.12 -8.03
N PHE A 91 0.47 16.94 -8.97
CA PHE A 91 -0.95 17.18 -9.15
C PHE A 91 -1.68 15.89 -9.57
N GLY A 92 -2.88 15.68 -9.02
CA GLY A 92 -3.68 14.48 -9.23
C GLY A 92 -3.43 13.36 -8.23
N VAL A 93 -2.32 13.40 -7.48
CA VAL A 93 -2.09 12.50 -6.33
C VAL A 93 -2.88 13.00 -5.13
N ALA A 94 -3.79 12.17 -4.62
CA ALA A 94 -4.58 12.44 -3.43
C ALA A 94 -3.77 12.13 -2.16
N ASN A 95 -3.19 10.94 -2.13
CA ASN A 95 -2.32 10.46 -1.07
C ASN A 95 -1.47 9.29 -1.60
N PHE A 96 -0.49 8.88 -0.82
CA PHE A 96 0.31 7.70 -1.11
C PHE A 96 0.80 7.04 0.19
N SER A 97 1.08 5.75 0.12
CA SER A 97 1.61 4.96 1.23
C SER A 97 2.75 4.07 0.74
N ARG A 98 3.77 3.90 1.59
CA ARG A 98 4.74 2.82 1.39
C ARG A 98 4.02 1.49 1.53
N ALA A 99 4.35 0.54 0.67
CA ALA A 99 3.81 -0.80 0.74
C ALA A 99 4.86 -1.88 0.52
N ARG A 100 4.62 -3.01 1.15
CA ARG A 100 5.27 -4.27 0.82
C ARG A 100 4.37 -5.08 -0.11
N ARG A 101 4.94 -5.66 -1.14
CA ARG A 101 4.24 -6.63 -1.98
C ARG A 101 4.39 -8.01 -1.33
N VAL A 102 3.28 -8.70 -1.17
CA VAL A 102 3.26 -10.06 -0.64
C VAL A 102 2.49 -10.96 -1.58
N SER A 103 2.66 -12.27 -1.45
CA SER A 103 1.87 -13.20 -2.25
C SER A 103 0.38 -13.11 -1.89
N ARG A 104 -0.45 -13.76 -2.71
CA ARG A 104 -1.89 -13.91 -2.44
C ARG A 104 -2.21 -14.93 -1.35
N ASN A 105 -1.20 -15.57 -0.75
CA ASN A 105 -1.41 -16.46 0.38
C ASN A 105 -1.65 -15.65 1.66
N ILE A 106 -2.76 -15.94 2.35
CA ILE A 106 -3.13 -15.26 3.59
C ILE A 106 -2.13 -15.52 4.72
N ASP A 107 -1.49 -16.69 4.74
CA ASP A 107 -0.45 -17.05 5.70
C ASP A 107 0.80 -16.20 5.54
N GLU A 108 1.26 -16.08 4.29
CA GLU A 108 2.43 -15.27 3.96
C GLU A 108 2.16 -13.79 4.19
N LEU A 109 0.96 -13.30 3.85
CA LEU A 109 0.53 -11.94 4.16
C LEU A 109 0.58 -11.67 5.67
N ALA A 110 0.02 -12.57 6.49
CA ALA A 110 0.03 -12.39 7.93
C ALA A 110 1.44 -12.46 8.53
N SER A 111 2.29 -13.36 8.04
CA SER A 111 3.69 -13.47 8.46
C SER A 111 4.49 -12.21 8.13
N ALA A 112 4.33 -11.68 6.92
CA ALA A 112 4.94 -10.43 6.50
C ALA A 112 4.46 -9.26 7.37
N VAL A 113 3.15 -9.22 7.68
CA VAL A 113 2.59 -8.22 8.58
C VAL A 113 3.23 -8.30 9.96
N LEU A 114 3.34 -9.49 10.54
CA LEU A 114 3.95 -9.68 11.84
C LEU A 114 5.41 -9.22 11.88
N THR A 115 6.19 -9.55 10.83
CA THR A 115 7.60 -9.16 10.70
C THR A 115 7.75 -7.64 10.67
N ASP A 116 6.93 -6.97 9.87
CA ASP A 116 6.96 -5.52 9.71
C ASP A 116 6.43 -4.75 10.95
N LEU A 117 5.78 -5.47 11.87
CA LEU A 117 5.33 -4.96 13.16
C LEU A 117 6.38 -5.06 14.26
N ASP A 118 7.54 -5.69 14.00
CA ASP A 118 8.63 -5.77 14.98
C ASP A 118 9.13 -4.39 15.41
N GLY A 119 9.44 -4.27 16.71
CA GLY A 119 9.86 -3.02 17.34
C GLY A 119 8.75 -1.98 17.54
N ARG A 120 7.49 -2.31 17.26
CA ARG A 120 6.33 -1.45 17.55
C ARG A 120 5.57 -1.94 18.76
N GLU A 121 5.09 -1.02 19.60
CA GLU A 121 4.26 -1.33 20.77
C GLU A 121 3.07 -0.36 20.88
N PRO A 122 2.11 -0.40 19.93
CA PRO A 122 0.89 0.39 20.05
C PRO A 122 -0.02 -0.16 21.17
N ARG A 123 -0.78 0.71 21.85
CA ARG A 123 -1.74 0.25 22.87
C ARG A 123 -2.97 -0.39 22.25
N SER A 124 -3.31 0.02 21.02
CA SER A 124 -4.42 -0.55 20.26
C SER A 124 -4.14 -0.57 18.75
N PHE A 125 -4.80 -1.47 18.04
CA PHE A 125 -4.69 -1.55 16.60
C PHE A 125 -6.01 -1.89 15.91
N ARG A 126 -6.08 -1.64 14.61
CA ARG A 126 -7.06 -2.26 13.72
C ARG A 126 -6.42 -2.72 12.43
N VAL A 127 -7.01 -3.74 11.84
CA VAL A 127 -6.75 -4.14 10.44
C VAL A 127 -7.86 -3.57 9.57
N THR A 128 -7.52 -3.10 8.39
CA THR A 128 -8.50 -2.64 7.39
C THR A 128 -8.10 -3.17 6.03
N ALA A 129 -8.96 -3.99 5.42
CA ALA A 129 -8.71 -4.63 4.15
C ALA A 129 -9.60 -4.05 3.05
N ARG A 130 -9.00 -3.64 1.92
CA ARG A 130 -9.71 -3.20 0.73
C ARG A 130 -9.41 -4.14 -0.43
N ARG A 131 -10.48 -4.71 -1.00
CA ARG A 131 -10.39 -5.57 -2.20
C ARG A 131 -10.74 -4.81 -3.46
N ALA A 132 -9.73 -4.47 -4.26
CA ALA A 132 -9.93 -4.07 -5.65
C ALA A 132 -10.11 -5.31 -6.53
N ASP A 133 -9.32 -6.37 -6.30
CA ASP A 133 -9.55 -7.69 -6.91
C ASP A 133 -10.68 -8.44 -6.18
N LYS A 134 -11.83 -8.55 -6.84
CA LYS A 134 -12.99 -9.29 -6.33
C LYS A 134 -12.89 -10.81 -6.55
N ALA A 135 -11.94 -11.28 -7.36
CA ALA A 135 -11.69 -12.70 -7.56
C ALA A 135 -10.89 -13.35 -6.42
N TYR A 136 -10.41 -12.56 -5.46
CA TYR A 136 -9.76 -13.09 -4.28
C TYR A 136 -10.74 -13.86 -3.40
N ALA A 137 -10.35 -15.06 -2.94
CA ALA A 137 -11.23 -16.00 -2.26
C ALA A 137 -11.86 -15.43 -0.98
N LEU A 138 -11.06 -14.71 -0.17
CA LEU A 138 -11.52 -14.14 1.09
C LEU A 138 -12.13 -12.76 0.90
N THR A 139 -13.16 -12.45 1.68
CA THR A 139 -13.77 -11.14 1.83
C THR A 139 -12.93 -10.20 2.67
N SER A 140 -13.18 -8.88 2.57
CA SER A 140 -12.48 -7.89 3.40
C SER A 140 -12.62 -8.18 4.90
N PRO A 141 -13.82 -8.47 5.44
CA PRO A 141 -13.97 -8.84 6.84
C PRO A 141 -13.25 -10.14 7.22
N GLU A 142 -13.17 -11.12 6.33
CA GLU A 142 -12.43 -12.37 6.59
C GLU A 142 -10.92 -12.12 6.67
N ILE A 143 -10.36 -11.32 5.75
CA ILE A 143 -8.95 -10.92 5.77
C ILE A 143 -8.64 -10.15 7.07
N GLU A 144 -9.50 -9.21 7.45
CA GLU A 144 -9.33 -8.41 8.67
C GLU A 144 -9.33 -9.28 9.93
N ARG A 145 -10.25 -10.26 10.01
CA ARG A 145 -10.31 -11.21 11.13
C ARG A 145 -9.09 -12.12 11.18
N GLU A 146 -8.68 -12.67 10.04
CA GLU A 146 -7.58 -13.61 9.96
C GLU A 146 -6.25 -12.95 10.37
N VAL A 147 -5.91 -11.83 9.72
CA VAL A 147 -4.68 -11.10 10.02
C VAL A 147 -4.74 -10.46 11.41
N GLY A 148 -5.89 -9.90 11.80
CA GLY A 148 -6.07 -9.31 13.12
C GLY A 148 -5.97 -10.34 14.25
N GLY A 149 -6.50 -11.53 14.05
CA GLY A 149 -6.39 -12.66 14.97
C GLY A 149 -4.93 -13.07 15.20
N ARG A 150 -4.14 -13.17 14.13
CA ARG A 150 -2.71 -13.51 14.23
C ARG A 150 -1.89 -12.43 14.92
N ILE A 151 -2.15 -11.15 14.65
CA ILE A 151 -1.50 -10.05 15.37
C ILE A 151 -1.85 -10.12 16.87
N LYS A 152 -3.13 -10.32 17.20
CA LYS A 152 -3.57 -10.42 18.59
C LYS A 152 -2.93 -11.62 19.31
N ALA A 153 -2.88 -12.78 18.66
CA ALA A 153 -2.28 -13.99 19.22
C ALA A 153 -0.77 -13.84 19.44
N ALA A 154 -0.05 -13.24 18.48
CA ALA A 154 1.40 -13.10 18.55
C ALA A 154 1.88 -11.96 19.48
N ARG A 155 1.08 -10.89 19.63
CA ARG A 155 1.52 -9.66 20.33
C ARG A 155 0.69 -9.28 21.55
N GLY A 156 -0.49 -9.87 21.73
CA GLY A 156 -1.42 -9.51 22.81
C GLY A 156 -2.06 -8.12 22.68
N TRP A 157 -1.92 -7.43 21.54
CA TRP A 157 -2.43 -6.07 21.38
C TRP A 157 -3.97 -6.00 21.41
N ARG A 158 -4.49 -4.88 21.93
CA ARG A 158 -5.94 -4.62 21.97
C ARG A 158 -6.45 -4.21 20.59
N VAL A 159 -7.58 -4.79 20.16
CA VAL A 159 -8.28 -4.34 18.95
C VAL A 159 -9.17 -3.14 19.29
N ASP A 160 -9.03 -2.06 18.53
CA ASP A 160 -9.90 -0.87 18.61
C ASP A 160 -10.32 -0.42 17.20
N LEU A 161 -11.59 -0.56 16.86
CA LEU A 161 -12.11 -0.24 15.53
C LEU A 161 -12.41 1.26 15.36
N GLY A 162 -12.55 2.00 16.46
CA GLY A 162 -12.92 3.42 16.48
C GLY A 162 -11.71 4.34 16.51
N ASN A 163 -10.83 4.17 17.50
CA ASN A 163 -9.65 5.03 17.69
C ASN A 163 -8.37 4.21 17.93
N PRO A 164 -7.89 3.48 16.90
CA PRO A 164 -6.67 2.68 16.99
C PRO A 164 -5.41 3.55 17.05
N ASP A 165 -4.44 3.18 17.90
CA ASP A 165 -3.10 3.76 17.88
C ASP A 165 -2.34 3.38 16.58
N LEU A 166 -2.61 2.19 16.03
CA LEU A 166 -2.02 1.69 14.77
C LEU A 166 -3.07 1.14 13.81
N VAL A 167 -2.99 1.53 12.53
CA VAL A 167 -3.83 0.97 11.46
C VAL A 167 -2.97 0.16 10.49
N VAL A 168 -3.23 -1.14 10.41
CA VAL A 168 -2.67 -2.04 9.41
C VAL A 168 -3.61 -2.06 8.20
N ARG A 169 -3.17 -1.50 7.07
CA ARG A 169 -3.96 -1.44 5.83
C ARG A 169 -3.52 -2.53 4.88
N ILE A 170 -4.47 -3.27 4.33
CA ILE A 170 -4.24 -4.32 3.36
C ILE A 170 -5.02 -3.97 2.09
N GLU A 171 -4.35 -3.83 0.97
CA GLU A 171 -4.99 -3.69 -0.35
C GLU A 171 -4.78 -4.98 -1.16
N ILE A 172 -5.88 -5.59 -1.62
CA ILE A 172 -5.86 -6.71 -2.56
C ILE A 172 -6.06 -6.13 -3.96
N LEU A 173 -4.99 -6.07 -4.75
CA LEU A 173 -4.92 -5.45 -6.07
C LEU A 173 -4.61 -6.45 -7.20
#